data_AF-A0A5C6Y4X3-F1
#
_entry.id   AF-A0A5C6Y4X3-F1
#
_cell.length_a   1.000
_cell.length_b   1.000
_cell.length_c   1.000
_cell.angle_alpha   90.00
_cell.angle_beta   90.00
_cell.angle_gamma   90.00
#
_symmetry.space_group_name_H-M   'P 1'
#
loop_
_entity.id
_entity.type
_entity.pdbx_description
1 polymer ?
#
loop_
_entity_poly.entity_id
_entity_poly.type
_entity_poly.pdbx_seq_one_letter_code
_entity_poly.pdbx_strand_id
1 'polypeptide(L)'
;MKKIIFLFCIVASFYNCKSNEVLLSVAIKNSLNIDREFETVEVDISALNHHKLDYFIILDENKKEVTSQLIDTDLDGKMNVLIFQPSIKANSTKRYTVAISDIKQDSVFAHCYSRFVPERTDDYAWENNRVAFRTFGPVAQKMIEEGVKGGTLSSGMDAWLKRVEYPIINKWYDKTTKGIGSYHKDTGEGLDNFHVGVSRGVGGIAVKVDTSYYFSKNFTDYKTITSGPIRTSFILNYETWDANGNQIEESKLISLDYGQNLSRFEIIIKGTDSISAGLTLHKKDGIIAKNKNWISYWEPFDDSELGQGLVTTDAYFINSEKYVTSKKDESNLYMNLRVVNNKVIYYAGFGWKKSNQFKNKQEWESYLKAFSDKINTPLLVKNL
;
A
#
# COMPACT_ATOMS: atom_id res chain seq x y z
N MET A 1 -12.23 -69.49 44.72
CA MET A 1 -11.92 -68.08 44.42
C MET A 1 -10.90 -68.03 43.30
N LYS A 2 -11.33 -67.88 42.03
CA LYS A 2 -10.43 -67.82 40.86
C LYS A 2 -10.16 -66.35 40.53
N LYS A 3 -8.89 -65.93 40.57
CA LYS A 3 -8.44 -64.57 40.22
C LYS A 3 -8.41 -64.44 38.69
N ILE A 4 -9.19 -63.50 38.16
CA ILE A 4 -9.15 -63.08 36.75
C ILE A 4 -8.11 -61.96 36.65
N ILE A 5 -7.08 -62.17 35.83
CA ILE A 5 -6.06 -61.16 35.50
C ILE A 5 -6.55 -60.43 34.24
N PHE A 6 -6.89 -59.15 34.38
CA PHE A 6 -7.19 -58.27 33.26
C PHE A 6 -5.87 -57.78 32.64
N LEU A 7 -5.59 -58.17 31.41
CA LEU A 7 -4.46 -57.67 30.62
C LEU A 7 -4.89 -56.35 29.96
N PHE A 8 -4.32 -55.24 30.42
CA PHE A 8 -4.56 -53.91 29.84
C PHE A 8 -3.67 -53.76 28.60
N CYS A 9 -4.23 -53.93 27.39
CA CYS A 9 -3.56 -53.56 26.14
C CYS A 9 -3.52 -52.03 26.03
N ILE A 10 -2.35 -51.44 26.24
CA ILE A 10 -2.07 -50.04 25.93
C ILE A 10 -1.96 -49.94 24.40
N VAL A 11 -3.01 -49.43 23.76
CA VAL A 11 -2.97 -49.03 22.35
C VAL A 11 -2.23 -47.69 22.29
N ALA A 12 -0.96 -47.74 21.89
CA ALA A 12 -0.18 -46.55 21.57
C ALA A 12 -0.70 -45.98 20.24
N SER A 13 -1.51 -44.93 20.32
CA SER A 13 -1.87 -44.12 19.15
C SER A 13 -0.62 -43.39 18.65
N PHE A 14 0.01 -43.91 17.60
CA PHE A 14 1.01 -43.17 16.84
C PHE A 14 0.30 -42.00 16.13
N TYR A 15 0.30 -40.82 16.77
CA TYR A 15 0.05 -39.58 16.05
C TYR A 15 1.21 -39.41 15.06
N ASN A 16 0.97 -39.78 13.81
CA ASN A 16 1.87 -39.49 12.71
C ASN A 16 1.83 -37.97 12.52
N CYS A 17 2.78 -37.27 13.14
CA CYS A 17 2.96 -35.84 12.95
C CYS A 17 3.40 -35.67 11.50
N LYS A 18 2.44 -35.36 10.60
CA LYS A 18 2.73 -35.02 9.21
C LYS A 18 3.76 -33.89 9.23
N SER A 19 4.98 -34.21 8.82
CA SER A 19 6.06 -33.22 8.71
C SER A 19 5.87 -32.46 7.41
N ASN A 20 5.74 -31.14 7.47
CA ASN A 20 5.78 -30.28 6.29
C ASN A 20 7.10 -30.50 5.55
N GLU A 21 7.04 -30.65 4.23
CA GLU A 21 8.24 -30.80 3.40
C GLU A 21 8.97 -29.45 3.34
N VAL A 22 10.21 -29.42 3.82
CA VAL A 22 11.04 -28.22 3.83
C VAL A 22 11.70 -28.05 2.47
N LEU A 23 11.46 -26.91 1.81
CA LEU A 23 12.02 -26.61 0.49
C LEU A 23 13.26 -25.72 0.55
N LEU A 24 13.21 -24.70 1.41
CA LEU A 24 14.27 -23.68 1.49
C LEU A 24 14.33 -23.08 2.90
N SER A 25 15.53 -22.77 3.37
CA SER A 25 15.75 -21.94 4.55
C SER A 25 16.16 -20.53 4.15
N VAL A 26 15.62 -19.53 4.85
CA VAL A 26 15.87 -18.11 4.57
C VAL A 26 16.29 -17.40 5.86
N ALA A 27 17.40 -16.67 5.81
CA ALA A 27 17.83 -15.77 6.87
C ALA A 27 17.39 -14.34 6.55
N ILE A 28 16.73 -13.70 7.52
CA ILE A 28 16.35 -12.29 7.47
C ILE A 28 17.23 -11.53 8.46
N LYS A 29 18.00 -10.56 7.98
CA LYS A 29 18.88 -9.73 8.81
C LYS A 29 18.41 -8.28 8.86
N ASN A 30 18.26 -7.77 10.09
CA ASN A 30 18.04 -6.36 10.37
C ASN A 30 19.36 -5.70 10.76
N SER A 31 19.83 -4.78 9.93
CA SER A 31 21.09 -4.04 10.16
C SER A 31 20.86 -2.68 10.83
N LEU A 32 19.60 -2.30 11.12
CA LEU A 32 19.30 -1.06 11.83
C LEU A 32 19.21 -1.29 13.34
N ASN A 33 19.48 -0.22 14.10
CA ASN A 33 19.31 -0.18 15.55
C ASN A 33 17.87 0.09 15.99
N ILE A 34 16.89 -0.35 15.21
CA ILE A 34 15.45 -0.28 15.53
C ILE A 34 14.83 -1.65 15.33
N ASP A 35 13.88 -2.01 16.19
CA ASP A 35 13.05 -3.19 15.98
C ASP A 35 12.19 -3.00 14.73
N ARG A 36 11.98 -4.08 13.97
CA ARG A 36 11.13 -4.06 12.78
C ARG A 36 10.00 -5.06 12.92
N GLU A 37 8.81 -4.54 12.67
CA GLU A 37 7.56 -5.26 12.51
C GLU A 37 6.80 -4.63 11.35
N PHE A 38 5.90 -5.41 10.74
CA PHE A 38 5.09 -5.03 9.58
C PHE A 38 5.89 -4.59 8.34
N GLU A 39 7.19 -4.89 8.28
CA GLU A 39 7.98 -4.76 7.06
C GLU A 39 7.85 -6.06 6.26
N THR A 40 7.34 -5.97 5.04
CA THR A 40 7.13 -7.12 4.17
C THR A 40 8.45 -7.53 3.52
N VAL A 41 8.79 -8.81 3.63
CA VAL A 41 9.91 -9.43 2.91
C VAL A 41 9.36 -10.31 1.81
N GLU A 42 10.11 -10.38 0.70
CA GLU A 42 9.77 -11.17 -0.47
C GLU A 42 10.79 -12.31 -0.61
N VAL A 43 10.29 -13.53 -0.77
CA VAL A 43 11.11 -14.72 -1.05
C VAL A 43 10.77 -15.19 -2.45
N ASP A 44 11.77 -15.19 -3.33
CA ASP A 44 11.65 -15.76 -4.67
C ASP A 44 11.54 -17.28 -4.58
N ILE A 45 10.42 -17.80 -5.09
CA ILE A 45 10.12 -19.24 -5.13
C ILE A 45 10.04 -19.76 -6.58
N SER A 46 10.39 -18.95 -7.58
CA SER A 46 10.30 -19.30 -9.00
C SER A 46 11.13 -20.54 -9.36
N ALA A 47 12.28 -20.72 -8.69
CA ALA A 47 13.15 -21.88 -8.88
C ALA A 47 12.66 -23.15 -8.15
N LEU A 48 11.66 -23.04 -7.26
CA LEU A 48 11.10 -24.20 -6.56
C LEU A 48 10.16 -24.92 -7.53
N ASN A 49 10.53 -26.14 -7.90
CA ASN A 49 9.72 -27.00 -8.75
C ASN A 49 8.46 -27.39 -7.97
N HIS A 50 7.31 -26.83 -8.34
CA HIS A 50 6.06 -27.03 -7.61
C HIS A 50 4.93 -27.49 -8.52
N HIS A 51 4.06 -28.31 -7.95
CA HIS A 51 2.82 -28.71 -8.57
C HIS A 51 1.75 -27.64 -8.32
N LYS A 52 0.72 -27.60 -9.18
CA LYS A 52 -0.34 -26.58 -9.20
C LYS A 52 -1.15 -26.44 -7.89
N LEU A 53 -0.96 -27.33 -6.92
CA LEU A 53 -1.71 -27.42 -5.68
C LEU A 53 -0.87 -27.21 -4.42
N ASP A 54 0.42 -26.89 -4.55
CA ASP A 54 1.31 -26.77 -3.39
C ASP A 54 0.99 -25.52 -2.57
N TYR A 55 0.63 -25.71 -1.30
CA TYR A 55 0.40 -24.62 -0.36
C TYR A 55 1.72 -24.24 0.31
N PHE A 56 2.42 -23.29 -0.29
CA PHE A 56 3.63 -22.74 0.32
C PHE A 56 3.29 -21.99 1.60
N ILE A 57 4.00 -22.32 2.67
CA ILE A 57 3.91 -21.66 3.96
C ILE A 57 5.29 -21.20 4.44
N ILE A 58 5.29 -20.23 5.33
CA ILE A 58 6.47 -19.80 6.08
C ILE A 58 6.38 -20.33 7.51
N LEU A 59 7.43 -21.02 7.96
CA LEU A 59 7.60 -21.45 9.34
C LEU A 59 8.68 -20.63 10.04
N ASP A 60 8.45 -20.23 11.29
CA ASP A 60 9.46 -19.63 12.15
C ASP A 60 10.42 -20.68 12.75
N GLU A 61 11.39 -20.23 13.58
CA GLU A 61 12.37 -21.11 14.22
C GLU A 61 11.76 -22.13 15.19
N ASN A 62 10.52 -21.90 15.65
CA ASN A 62 9.75 -22.82 16.49
C ASN A 62 8.82 -23.73 15.68
N LYS A 63 8.95 -23.74 14.34
CA LYS A 63 8.08 -24.45 13.39
C LYS A 63 6.62 -23.99 13.43
N LYS A 64 6.36 -22.77 13.89
CA LYS A 64 5.04 -22.16 13.86
C LYS A 64 4.82 -21.48 12.51
N GLU A 65 3.66 -21.71 11.91
CA GLU A 65 3.26 -21.02 10.68
C GLU A 65 3.09 -19.52 10.92
N VAL A 66 3.66 -18.73 10.00
CA VAL A 66 3.55 -17.29 9.92
C VAL A 66 2.63 -16.96 8.75
N THR A 67 1.74 -15.99 8.94
CA THR A 67 0.92 -15.46 7.85
C THR A 67 1.81 -15.12 6.67
N SER A 68 1.48 -15.69 5.52
CA SER A 68 2.19 -15.48 4.27
C SER A 68 1.18 -15.34 3.13
N GLN A 69 1.65 -14.82 1.99
CA GLN A 69 0.82 -14.61 0.82
C GLN A 69 1.65 -14.89 -0.43
N LEU A 70 1.09 -15.68 -1.35
CA LEU A 70 1.67 -15.90 -2.67
C LEU A 70 1.29 -14.75 -3.61
N ILE A 71 2.24 -14.35 -4.44
CA ILE A 71 2.08 -13.31 -5.45
C ILE A 71 2.67 -13.81 -6.76
N ASP A 72 1.90 -13.60 -7.83
CA ASP A 72 2.33 -13.67 -9.21
C ASP A 72 2.77 -12.25 -9.62
N THR A 73 4.08 -12.02 -9.65
CA THR A 73 4.65 -10.68 -9.89
C THR A 73 4.88 -10.36 -11.37
N ASP A 74 4.94 -11.37 -12.25
CA ASP A 74 5.11 -11.20 -13.71
C ASP A 74 3.81 -11.40 -14.50
N LEU A 75 2.74 -11.83 -13.81
CA LEU A 75 1.39 -12.00 -14.31
C LEU A 75 1.30 -13.11 -15.38
N ASP A 76 2.16 -14.12 -15.30
CA ASP A 76 2.16 -15.29 -16.19
C ASP A 76 1.17 -16.39 -15.76
N GLY A 77 0.50 -16.19 -14.61
CA GLY A 77 -0.45 -17.13 -14.01
C GLY A 77 0.19 -18.11 -13.02
N LYS A 78 1.49 -18.00 -12.73
CA LYS A 78 2.21 -18.81 -11.73
C LYS A 78 2.68 -17.93 -10.59
N MET A 79 2.48 -18.41 -9.37
CA MET A 79 2.99 -17.73 -8.19
C MET A 79 4.52 -17.88 -8.14
N ASN A 80 5.22 -16.76 -8.09
CA ASN A 80 6.68 -16.73 -8.16
C ASN A 80 7.33 -16.06 -6.94
N VAL A 81 6.54 -15.38 -6.10
CA VAL A 81 7.00 -14.76 -4.86
C VAL A 81 6.11 -15.15 -3.68
N LEU A 82 6.74 -15.53 -2.56
CA LEU A 82 6.08 -15.71 -1.27
C LEU A 82 6.46 -14.55 -0.34
N ILE A 83 5.47 -13.81 0.14
CA ILE A 83 5.68 -12.68 1.05
C ILE A 83 5.25 -12.99 2.48
N PHE A 84 5.95 -12.41 3.46
CA PHE A 84 5.57 -12.45 4.88
C PHE A 84 6.13 -11.23 5.63
N GLN A 85 5.71 -11.02 6.88
CA GLN A 85 6.13 -9.90 7.72
C GLN A 85 6.82 -10.39 9.01
N PRO A 86 8.16 -10.45 9.08
CA PRO A 86 8.87 -10.85 10.28
C PRO A 86 8.81 -9.79 11.39
N SER A 87 8.75 -10.23 12.65
CA SER A 87 9.12 -9.41 13.82
C SER A 87 10.58 -9.70 14.16
N ILE A 88 11.47 -8.70 13.98
CA ILE A 88 12.92 -8.85 14.12
C ILE A 88 13.51 -7.71 14.95
N LYS A 89 14.35 -8.05 15.92
CA LYS A 89 14.98 -7.08 16.82
C LYS A 89 16.06 -6.27 16.10
N ALA A 90 16.37 -5.08 16.63
CA ALA A 90 17.51 -4.28 16.23
C ALA A 90 18.79 -5.14 16.10
N ASN A 91 19.58 -4.91 15.04
CA ASN A 91 20.88 -5.56 14.81
C ASN A 91 20.88 -7.10 14.91
N SER A 92 19.78 -7.76 14.55
CA SER A 92 19.61 -9.21 14.72
C SER A 92 19.37 -9.92 13.39
N THR A 93 19.45 -11.25 13.42
CA THR A 93 19.10 -12.13 12.29
C THR A 93 18.14 -13.20 12.80
N LYS A 94 17.09 -13.48 12.03
CA LYS A 94 16.15 -14.59 12.29
C LYS A 94 16.09 -15.51 11.09
N ARG A 95 15.88 -16.81 11.34
CA ARG A 95 15.69 -17.81 10.29
C ARG A 95 14.23 -18.16 10.14
N TYR A 96 13.85 -18.43 8.90
CA TYR A 96 12.54 -18.89 8.49
C TYR A 96 12.71 -20.04 7.50
N THR A 97 11.68 -20.86 7.35
CA THR A 97 11.68 -21.98 6.42
C THR A 97 10.48 -21.88 5.50
N VAL A 98 10.69 -22.01 4.19
CA VAL A 98 9.65 -22.24 3.19
C VAL A 98 9.35 -23.73 3.16
N ALA A 99 8.08 -24.10 3.33
CA ALA A 99 7.64 -25.48 3.32
C ALA A 99 6.35 -25.66 2.52
N ILE A 100 6.06 -26.90 2.10
CA ILE A 100 4.76 -27.29 1.54
C ILE A 100 3.87 -27.80 2.67
N SER A 101 2.65 -27.28 2.73
CA SER A 101 1.58 -27.77 3.58
C SER A 101 0.60 -28.65 2.79
N ASP A 102 0.20 -29.79 3.37
CA ASP A 102 -0.92 -30.61 2.86
C ASP A 102 -2.29 -29.99 3.15
N ILE A 103 -2.33 -28.97 4.02
CA ILE A 103 -3.57 -28.35 4.47
C ILE A 103 -3.85 -27.16 3.57
N LYS A 104 -4.97 -27.23 2.85
CA LYS A 104 -5.52 -26.08 2.16
C LYS A 104 -5.74 -24.97 3.18
N GLN A 105 -5.03 -23.86 3.02
CA GLN A 105 -5.27 -22.69 3.83
C GLN A 105 -6.69 -22.21 3.52
N ASP A 106 -7.56 -22.18 4.53
CA ASP A 106 -8.86 -21.52 4.42
C ASP A 106 -8.65 -20.08 3.95
N SER A 107 -9.65 -19.46 3.33
CA SER A 107 -9.54 -18.08 2.85
C SER A 107 -9.15 -17.16 4.02
N VAL A 108 -7.86 -16.83 4.14
CA VAL A 108 -7.36 -15.92 5.16
C VAL A 108 -8.04 -14.58 4.93
N PHE A 109 -8.55 -13.97 6.00
CA PHE A 109 -9.27 -12.71 5.91
C PHE A 109 -8.39 -11.65 5.23
N ALA A 110 -8.84 -11.16 4.07
CA ALA A 110 -8.10 -10.19 3.28
C ALA A 110 -8.22 -8.80 3.92
N HIS A 111 -7.26 -8.47 4.78
CA HIS A 111 -7.16 -7.11 5.34
C HIS A 111 -6.71 -6.10 4.29
N CYS A 112 -5.88 -6.51 3.33
CA CYS A 112 -5.40 -5.67 2.25
C CYS A 112 -6.22 -5.95 1.00
N TYR A 113 -7.01 -4.98 0.58
CA TYR A 113 -8.03 -5.16 -0.44
C TYR A 113 -8.03 -3.99 -1.42
N SER A 114 -8.25 -4.28 -2.70
CA SER A 114 -8.52 -3.25 -3.71
C SER A 114 -9.53 -3.75 -4.72
N ARG A 115 -10.22 -2.80 -5.37
CA ARG A 115 -11.14 -3.10 -6.47
C ARG A 115 -11.42 -1.89 -7.34
N PHE A 116 -11.91 -2.20 -8.54
CA PHE A 116 -12.65 -1.27 -9.37
C PHE A 116 -14.10 -1.11 -8.86
N VAL A 117 -14.64 0.09 -9.01
CA VAL A 117 -15.94 0.52 -8.47
C VAL A 117 -16.80 1.11 -9.58
N PRO A 118 -17.35 0.27 -10.47
CA PRO A 118 -18.19 0.72 -11.58
C PRO A 118 -19.52 1.32 -11.10
N GLU A 119 -20.01 0.93 -9.93
CA GLU A 119 -21.32 1.36 -9.43
C GLU A 119 -21.38 2.83 -8.96
N ARG A 120 -20.23 3.52 -8.89
CA ARG A 120 -20.17 4.96 -8.64
C ARG A 120 -19.93 5.71 -9.96
N THR A 121 -18.66 5.83 -10.35
CA THR A 121 -18.17 6.56 -11.53
C THR A 121 -16.80 6.01 -11.94
N ASP A 122 -16.66 4.68 -11.93
CA ASP A 122 -15.42 3.96 -12.22
C ASP A 122 -14.25 4.32 -11.30
N ASP A 123 -14.48 4.44 -9.99
CA ASP A 123 -13.33 4.64 -9.08
C ASP A 123 -12.45 3.39 -9.04
N TYR A 124 -11.19 3.57 -8.64
CA TYR A 124 -10.37 2.47 -8.14
C TYR A 124 -10.01 2.73 -6.68
N ALA A 125 -10.37 1.81 -5.79
CA ALA A 125 -10.23 1.98 -4.34
C ALA A 125 -9.33 0.88 -3.74
N TRP A 126 -8.55 1.23 -2.72
CA TRP A 126 -7.69 0.28 -2.01
C TRP A 126 -7.54 0.62 -0.53
N GLU A 127 -7.34 -0.39 0.30
CA GLU A 127 -7.23 -0.24 1.75
C GLU A 127 -6.41 -1.35 2.40
N ASN A 128 -5.99 -1.09 3.63
CA ASN A 128 -5.52 -2.10 4.58
C ASN A 128 -6.17 -1.87 5.96
N ASN A 129 -5.61 -2.45 7.01
CA ASN A 129 -6.06 -2.25 8.39
C ASN A 129 -5.78 -0.85 8.99
N ARG A 130 -5.10 0.04 8.27
CA ARG A 130 -4.70 1.38 8.74
C ARG A 130 -5.38 2.50 7.97
N VAL A 131 -5.42 2.40 6.65
CA VAL A 131 -5.79 3.50 5.74
C VAL A 131 -6.61 2.97 4.56
N ALA A 132 -7.35 3.86 3.91
CA ALA A 132 -8.08 3.61 2.69
C ALA A 132 -7.92 4.79 1.73
N PHE A 133 -8.01 4.52 0.44
CA PHE A 133 -7.85 5.50 -0.62
C PHE A 133 -8.76 5.19 -1.80
N ARG A 134 -8.95 6.19 -2.67
CA ARG A 134 -9.44 5.99 -4.03
C ARG A 134 -8.75 6.91 -5.03
N THR A 135 -8.92 6.60 -6.31
CA THR A 135 -8.71 7.53 -7.41
C THR A 135 -9.83 7.38 -8.45
N PHE A 136 -9.92 8.32 -9.38
CA PHE A 136 -11.09 8.52 -10.25
C PHE A 136 -10.83 7.92 -11.63
N GLY A 137 -11.85 7.28 -12.22
CA GLY A 137 -11.72 6.59 -13.51
C GLY A 137 -12.55 7.17 -14.65
N PRO A 138 -12.74 6.39 -15.73
CA PRO A 138 -13.20 6.90 -17.03
C PRO A 138 -14.57 7.57 -17.02
N VAL A 139 -15.58 6.97 -16.36
CA VAL A 139 -16.92 7.59 -16.28
C VAL A 139 -16.87 8.94 -15.57
N ALA A 140 -16.09 9.09 -14.48
CA ALA A 140 -15.94 10.37 -13.78
C ALA A 140 -15.34 11.46 -14.68
N GLN A 141 -14.36 11.11 -15.52
CA GLN A 141 -13.77 12.02 -16.51
C GLN A 141 -14.79 12.40 -17.58
N LYS A 142 -15.43 11.40 -18.21
CA LYS A 142 -16.43 11.60 -19.27
C LYS A 142 -17.54 12.55 -18.81
N MET A 143 -18.05 12.37 -17.59
CA MET A 143 -19.07 13.25 -17.03
C MET A 143 -18.62 14.71 -16.98
N ILE A 144 -17.38 15.00 -16.59
CA ILE A 144 -16.86 16.37 -16.59
C ILE A 144 -16.75 16.93 -18.01
N GLU A 145 -16.23 16.14 -18.95
CA GLU A 145 -16.05 16.55 -20.34
C GLU A 145 -17.38 16.81 -21.06
N GLU A 146 -18.44 16.08 -20.70
CA GLU A 146 -19.80 16.25 -21.21
C GLU A 146 -20.64 17.27 -20.41
N GLY A 147 -20.07 17.89 -19.36
CA GLY A 147 -20.79 18.86 -18.53
C GLY A 147 -21.85 18.25 -17.59
N VAL A 148 -21.80 16.95 -17.34
CA VAL A 148 -22.66 16.21 -16.41
C VAL A 148 -22.14 16.37 -14.98
N LYS A 149 -23.04 16.75 -14.06
CA LYS A 149 -22.69 16.91 -12.64
C LYS A 149 -22.33 15.57 -11.98
N GLY A 150 -21.37 15.60 -11.06
CA GLY A 150 -21.01 14.44 -10.21
C GLY A 150 -19.73 13.73 -10.63
N GLY A 151 -19.17 14.06 -11.80
CA GLY A 151 -17.84 13.62 -12.21
C GLY A 151 -16.71 14.32 -11.43
N THR A 152 -15.53 13.71 -11.46
CA THR A 152 -14.28 14.27 -10.93
C THR A 152 -13.19 14.05 -11.98
N LEU A 153 -12.51 15.12 -12.38
CA LEU A 153 -11.37 15.08 -13.29
C LEU A 153 -10.07 15.29 -12.50
N SER A 154 -9.38 14.20 -12.15
CA SER A 154 -8.18 14.23 -11.34
C SER A 154 -7.40 12.91 -11.39
N SER A 155 -6.07 13.01 -11.47
CA SER A 155 -5.10 11.94 -11.20
C SER A 155 -4.53 12.01 -9.77
N GLY A 156 -5.14 12.81 -8.88
CA GLY A 156 -4.80 12.86 -7.47
C GLY A 156 -5.29 11.62 -6.71
N MET A 157 -4.66 11.34 -5.57
CA MET A 157 -5.03 10.22 -4.71
C MET A 157 -5.87 10.74 -3.54
N ASP A 158 -7.08 10.22 -3.43
CA ASP A 158 -8.05 10.61 -2.39
C ASP A 158 -7.85 9.76 -1.14
N ALA A 159 -7.80 10.41 0.03
CA ALA A 159 -7.59 9.76 1.32
C ALA A 159 -8.90 9.58 2.07
N TRP A 160 -9.35 8.33 2.21
CA TRP A 160 -10.51 8.01 3.02
C TRP A 160 -10.10 7.85 4.48
N LEU A 161 -10.53 8.79 5.33
CA LEU A 161 -10.13 8.83 6.74
C LEU A 161 -10.79 7.70 7.52
N LYS A 162 -10.07 6.59 7.62
CA LYS A 162 -10.47 5.34 8.26
C LYS A 162 -9.92 5.24 9.69
N ARG A 163 -10.69 4.63 10.61
CA ARG A 163 -10.26 4.35 12.00
C ARG A 163 -10.59 2.96 12.53
N VAL A 164 -11.02 2.04 11.66
CA VAL A 164 -11.25 0.63 11.99
C VAL A 164 -10.24 -0.25 11.27
N GLU A 165 -10.00 -1.46 11.77
CA GLU A 165 -8.97 -2.37 11.20
C GLU A 165 -9.50 -3.35 10.15
N TYR A 166 -10.83 -3.48 10.02
CA TYR A 166 -11.46 -4.30 8.98
C TYR A 166 -11.68 -3.50 7.68
N PRO A 167 -11.79 -4.16 6.51
CA PRO A 167 -12.11 -3.53 5.23
C PRO A 167 -13.45 -2.77 5.25
N ILE A 168 -13.49 -1.55 4.72
CA ILE A 168 -14.66 -0.68 4.64
C ILE A 168 -15.11 -0.37 3.21
N ILE A 169 -14.30 -0.62 2.18
CA ILE A 169 -14.58 -0.19 0.80
C ILE A 169 -15.93 -0.70 0.32
N ASN A 170 -16.17 -2.02 0.42
CA ASN A 170 -17.43 -2.61 -0.05
C ASN A 170 -18.63 -2.08 0.73
N LYS A 171 -18.50 -1.98 2.06
CA LYS A 171 -19.56 -1.50 2.94
C LYS A 171 -19.91 -0.04 2.66
N TRP A 172 -18.91 0.82 2.48
CA TRP A 172 -19.11 2.25 2.27
C TRP A 172 -19.75 2.53 0.92
N TYR A 173 -19.25 1.92 -0.15
CA TYR A 173 -19.86 2.05 -1.47
C TYR A 173 -21.28 1.50 -1.48
N ASP A 174 -21.52 0.28 -0.96
CA ASP A 174 -22.86 -0.33 -0.92
C ASP A 174 -23.87 0.54 -0.16
N LYS A 175 -23.48 1.08 1.01
CA LYS A 175 -24.33 1.97 1.82
C LYS A 175 -24.72 3.23 1.05
N THR A 176 -23.80 3.78 0.26
CA THR A 176 -24.00 5.02 -0.50
C THR A 176 -24.83 4.78 -1.76
N THR A 177 -24.52 3.76 -2.54
CA THR A 177 -25.24 3.46 -3.79
C THR A 177 -26.66 2.96 -3.55
N LYS A 178 -26.94 2.33 -2.41
CA LYS A 178 -28.31 1.96 -1.99
C LYS A 178 -29.08 3.09 -1.30
N GLY A 179 -28.48 4.28 -1.12
CA GLY A 179 -29.14 5.41 -0.44
C GLY A 179 -29.41 5.20 1.05
N ILE A 180 -28.78 4.20 1.68
CA ILE A 180 -28.96 3.86 3.11
C ILE A 180 -28.16 4.82 4.00
N GLY A 181 -27.13 5.45 3.45
CA GLY A 181 -26.40 6.54 4.11
C GLY A 181 -25.29 7.06 3.21
N SER A 182 -24.30 7.73 3.80
CA SER A 182 -23.16 8.27 3.06
C SER A 182 -21.88 8.02 3.82
N TYR A 183 -20.81 7.64 3.10
CA TYR A 183 -19.46 7.60 3.64
C TYR A 183 -18.87 9.00 3.90
N HIS A 184 -19.55 10.08 3.51
CA HIS A 184 -19.16 11.46 3.87
C HIS A 184 -19.57 11.86 5.30
N LYS A 185 -20.20 10.96 6.05
CA LYS A 185 -20.57 11.17 7.45
C LYS A 185 -19.95 10.07 8.31
N ASP A 186 -19.22 10.49 9.33
CA ASP A 186 -18.60 9.56 10.25
C ASP A 186 -19.65 8.90 11.16
N THR A 187 -19.90 7.60 10.94
CA THR A 187 -20.79 6.78 11.77
C THR A 187 -20.03 5.77 12.64
N GLY A 188 -18.75 6.02 12.92
CA GLY A 188 -17.90 5.20 13.79
C GLY A 188 -16.69 4.59 13.08
N GLU A 189 -16.76 4.39 11.76
CA GLU A 189 -15.69 3.76 10.98
C GLU A 189 -14.66 4.74 10.42
N GLY A 190 -15.03 6.02 10.37
CA GLY A 190 -14.34 7.02 9.57
C GLY A 190 -15.27 7.69 8.56
N LEU A 191 -14.71 8.50 7.68
CA LEU A 191 -15.42 9.20 6.61
C LEU A 191 -14.50 9.59 5.45
N ASP A 192 -15.12 9.90 4.32
CA ASP A 192 -14.50 10.58 3.19
C ASP A 192 -14.88 12.08 3.24
N ASN A 193 -13.98 12.90 3.75
CA ASN A 193 -14.08 14.37 3.74
C ASN A 193 -12.83 15.02 3.12
N PHE A 194 -12.01 14.23 2.43
CA PHE A 194 -10.77 14.69 1.84
C PHE A 194 -11.02 15.24 0.43
N HIS A 195 -10.83 16.56 0.25
CA HIS A 195 -11.10 17.21 -1.03
C HIS A 195 -9.86 17.24 -1.91
N VAL A 196 -9.81 16.36 -2.91
CA VAL A 196 -8.71 16.32 -3.88
C VAL A 196 -8.80 17.46 -4.89
N GLY A 197 -9.96 17.66 -5.53
CA GLY A 197 -10.07 18.57 -6.67
C GLY A 197 -9.03 18.26 -7.76
N VAL A 198 -8.39 19.29 -8.31
CA VAL A 198 -7.28 19.15 -9.29
C VAL A 198 -5.90 19.03 -8.63
N SER A 199 -5.83 19.01 -7.29
CA SER A 199 -4.58 18.80 -6.57
C SER A 199 -4.01 17.40 -6.84
N ARG A 200 -2.82 17.12 -6.31
CA ARG A 200 -2.26 15.77 -6.35
C ARG A 200 -2.80 14.85 -5.25
N GLY A 201 -3.68 15.35 -4.38
CA GLY A 201 -4.16 14.61 -3.22
C GLY A 201 -2.99 14.13 -2.38
N VAL A 202 -2.95 12.84 -2.06
CA VAL A 202 -1.86 12.21 -1.31
C VAL A 202 -0.99 11.34 -2.22
N GLY A 203 -0.11 11.98 -2.99
CA GLY A 203 0.90 11.28 -3.79
C GLY A 203 0.56 11.09 -5.27
N GLY A 204 -0.43 11.80 -5.81
CA GLY A 204 -0.53 11.98 -7.27
C GLY A 204 0.71 12.69 -7.83
N ILE A 205 0.97 12.53 -9.12
CA ILE A 205 2.16 13.12 -9.77
C ILE A 205 1.80 14.26 -10.69
N ALA A 206 2.79 15.10 -10.96
CA ALA A 206 2.82 16.08 -12.03
C ALA A 206 4.21 16.08 -12.69
N VAL A 207 4.31 16.64 -13.89
CA VAL A 207 5.57 16.99 -14.54
C VAL A 207 5.70 18.51 -14.52
N LYS A 208 6.82 19.00 -13.99
CA LYS A 208 7.12 20.43 -13.95
C LYS A 208 7.89 20.81 -15.20
N VAL A 209 7.35 21.76 -15.97
CA VAL A 209 8.07 22.41 -17.08
C VAL A 209 8.14 23.90 -16.77
N ASP A 210 9.35 24.43 -16.70
CA ASP A 210 9.66 25.78 -16.22
C ASP A 210 9.06 26.07 -14.83
N THR A 211 7.94 26.80 -14.80
CA THR A 211 7.23 27.21 -13.59
C THR A 211 5.88 26.53 -13.41
N SER A 212 5.45 25.72 -14.39
CA SER A 212 4.10 25.16 -14.44
C SER A 212 4.11 23.65 -14.25
N TYR A 213 3.07 23.16 -13.58
CA TYR A 213 2.85 21.74 -13.33
C TYR A 213 1.75 21.22 -14.24
N TYR A 214 2.08 20.15 -14.96
CA TYR A 214 1.19 19.46 -15.89
C TYR A 214 0.92 18.06 -15.34
N PHE A 215 -0.26 17.51 -15.60
CA PHE A 215 -0.65 16.21 -15.06
C PHE A 215 -1.70 15.54 -15.94
N SER A 216 -1.75 14.21 -15.84
CA SER A 216 -2.76 13.37 -16.48
C SER A 216 -4.17 13.67 -15.98
N LYS A 217 -5.16 13.25 -16.78
CA LYS A 217 -6.56 13.15 -16.37
C LYS A 217 -6.78 11.90 -15.50
N ASN A 218 -7.92 11.22 -15.62
CA ASN A 218 -8.21 10.01 -14.87
C ASN A 218 -7.46 8.80 -15.47
N PHE A 219 -7.38 7.70 -14.73
CA PHE A 219 -6.87 6.46 -15.33
C PHE A 219 -7.86 5.94 -16.38
N THR A 220 -7.35 5.24 -17.38
CA THR A 220 -8.18 4.66 -18.46
C THR A 220 -8.31 3.15 -18.39
N ASP A 221 -7.36 2.48 -17.77
CA ASP A 221 -7.35 1.03 -17.63
C ASP A 221 -6.71 0.62 -16.31
N TYR A 222 -7.07 -0.56 -15.82
CA TYR A 222 -6.57 -1.09 -14.56
C TYR A 222 -6.35 -2.60 -14.62
N LYS A 223 -5.45 -3.09 -13.77
CA LYS A 223 -5.29 -4.52 -13.54
C LYS A 223 -5.03 -4.80 -12.06
N THR A 224 -5.95 -5.50 -11.40
CA THR A 224 -5.73 -6.00 -10.05
C THR A 224 -4.72 -7.15 -10.11
N ILE A 225 -3.67 -7.09 -9.29
CA ILE A 225 -2.62 -8.12 -9.21
C ILE A 225 -2.90 -9.06 -8.05
N THR A 226 -3.07 -8.50 -6.84
CA THR A 226 -3.33 -9.31 -5.66
C THR A 226 -4.15 -8.56 -4.62
N SER A 227 -4.85 -9.31 -3.78
CA SER A 227 -5.44 -8.88 -2.52
C SER A 227 -5.33 -10.06 -1.56
N GLY A 228 -5.13 -9.76 -0.29
CA GLY A 228 -4.79 -10.82 0.66
C GLY A 228 -4.51 -10.31 2.06
N PRO A 229 -4.00 -11.19 2.93
CA PRO A 229 -3.75 -10.83 4.32
C PRO A 229 -2.62 -9.81 4.49
N ILE A 230 -1.66 -9.74 3.57
CA ILE A 230 -0.45 -8.93 3.72
C ILE A 230 -0.38 -7.79 2.71
N ARG A 231 -0.79 -8.00 1.47
CA ARG A 231 -0.65 -7.01 0.41
C ARG A 231 -1.85 -6.98 -0.52
N THR A 232 -2.24 -5.77 -0.92
CA THR A 232 -2.98 -5.54 -2.15
C THR A 232 -2.08 -4.82 -3.14
N SER A 233 -2.17 -5.15 -4.43
CA SER A 233 -1.48 -4.39 -5.47
C SER A 233 -2.22 -4.44 -6.80
N PHE A 234 -2.00 -3.41 -7.61
CA PHE A 234 -2.71 -3.20 -8.86
C PHE A 234 -1.96 -2.20 -9.73
N ILE A 235 -2.28 -2.23 -11.03
CA ILE A 235 -1.76 -1.29 -12.03
C ILE A 235 -2.89 -0.36 -12.45
N LEU A 236 -2.56 0.93 -12.61
CA LEU A 236 -3.38 1.92 -13.29
C LEU A 236 -2.63 2.47 -14.50
N ASN A 237 -3.26 2.45 -15.66
CA ASN A 237 -2.72 3.01 -16.90
C ASN A 237 -3.45 4.32 -17.23
N TYR A 238 -2.71 5.27 -17.79
CA TYR A 238 -3.22 6.58 -18.17
C TYR A 238 -3.02 6.78 -19.68
N GLU A 239 -3.87 7.59 -20.32
CA GLU A 239 -3.60 8.04 -21.69
C GLU A 239 -2.32 8.85 -21.75
N THR A 240 -1.65 8.85 -22.90
CA THR A 240 -0.57 9.78 -23.17
C THR A 240 -1.07 11.21 -23.03
N TRP A 241 -0.33 12.04 -22.29
CA TRP A 241 -0.72 13.42 -21.99
C TRP A 241 0.42 14.40 -22.27
N ASP A 242 0.07 15.66 -22.52
CA ASP A 242 1.04 16.69 -22.88
C ASP A 242 1.51 17.50 -21.67
N ALA A 243 2.83 17.61 -21.52
CA ALA A 243 3.50 18.51 -20.59
C ALA A 243 4.29 19.56 -21.39
N ASN A 244 3.60 20.60 -21.86
CA ASN A 244 4.18 21.71 -22.63
C ASN A 244 4.95 21.24 -23.88
N GLY A 245 4.32 20.37 -24.69
CA GLY A 245 4.91 19.77 -25.89
C GLY A 245 5.64 18.44 -25.65
N ASN A 246 5.89 18.06 -24.39
CA ASN A 246 6.45 16.74 -24.07
C ASN A 246 5.33 15.72 -23.90
N GLN A 247 5.35 14.65 -24.69
CA GLN A 247 4.39 13.56 -24.58
C GLN A 247 4.79 12.62 -23.45
N ILE A 248 3.93 12.49 -22.44
CA ILE A 248 4.18 11.68 -21.25
C ILE A 248 3.37 10.40 -21.32
N GLU A 249 4.06 9.26 -21.26
CA GLU A 249 3.45 7.94 -21.05
C GLU A 249 3.58 7.59 -19.57
N GLU A 250 2.49 7.19 -18.92
CA GLU A 250 2.45 6.97 -17.46
C GLU A 250 1.67 5.70 -17.11
N SER A 251 2.26 4.87 -16.25
CA SER A 251 1.58 3.76 -15.56
C SER A 251 2.00 3.72 -14.09
N LYS A 252 1.08 3.33 -13.20
CA LYS A 252 1.31 3.25 -11.75
C LYS A 252 1.09 1.82 -11.28
N LEU A 253 2.15 1.17 -10.82
CA LEU A 253 2.04 -0.03 -9.99
C LEU A 253 1.97 0.42 -8.52
N ILE A 254 0.80 0.23 -7.91
CA ILE A 254 0.53 0.64 -6.52
C ILE A 254 0.40 -0.60 -5.66
N SER A 255 1.04 -0.59 -4.49
CA SER A 255 0.84 -1.61 -3.47
C SER A 255 0.63 -1.01 -2.08
N LEU A 256 -0.18 -1.68 -1.25
CA LEU A 256 -0.39 -1.32 0.14
C LEU A 256 -0.31 -2.57 1.00
N ASP A 257 0.55 -2.49 2.02
CA ASP A 257 0.89 -3.63 2.88
C ASP A 257 0.23 -3.50 4.24
N TYR A 258 -0.08 -4.62 4.86
CA TYR A 258 -0.67 -4.70 6.20
C TYR A 258 0.19 -3.94 7.20
N GLY A 259 -0.47 -3.14 8.05
CA GLY A 259 0.17 -2.34 9.09
C GLY A 259 0.81 -1.03 8.62
N GLN A 260 0.81 -0.73 7.31
CA GLN A 260 1.42 0.49 6.77
C GLN A 260 0.41 1.62 6.52
N ASN A 261 0.83 2.87 6.73
CA ASN A 261 0.03 4.06 6.40
C ASN A 261 0.38 4.62 5.02
N LEU A 262 1.42 4.11 4.37
CA LEU A 262 1.91 4.57 3.07
C LEU A 262 1.73 3.46 2.02
N SER A 263 1.12 3.81 0.90
CA SER A 263 1.14 2.99 -0.31
C SER A 263 2.46 3.20 -1.03
N ARG A 264 3.04 2.13 -1.57
CA ARG A 264 4.18 2.20 -2.50
C ARG A 264 3.66 2.55 -3.89
N PHE A 265 4.26 3.54 -4.51
CA PHE A 265 4.03 3.94 -5.89
C PHE A 265 5.30 3.62 -6.68
N GLU A 266 5.19 2.70 -7.63
CA GLU A 266 6.16 2.51 -8.70
C GLU A 266 5.58 3.08 -9.99
N ILE A 267 6.13 4.22 -10.38
CA ILE A 267 5.72 4.94 -11.58
C ILE A 267 6.61 4.50 -12.72
N ILE A 268 6.02 3.93 -13.76
CA ILE A 268 6.69 3.73 -15.05
C ILE A 268 6.34 4.94 -15.92
N ILE A 269 7.35 5.70 -16.32
CA ILE A 269 7.16 6.98 -17.02
C ILE A 269 8.20 7.22 -18.10
N LYS A 270 7.76 7.76 -19.24
CA LYS A 270 8.61 8.26 -20.34
C LYS A 270 8.23 9.70 -20.70
N GLY A 271 9.13 10.39 -21.40
CA GLY A 271 8.92 11.77 -21.85
C GLY A 271 9.33 12.85 -20.84
N THR A 272 9.92 12.46 -19.71
CA THR A 272 10.48 13.37 -18.70
C THR A 272 11.60 12.69 -17.91
N ASP A 273 12.57 13.47 -17.43
CA ASP A 273 13.65 13.01 -16.55
C ASP A 273 13.31 13.18 -15.05
N SER A 274 12.17 13.83 -14.73
CA SER A 274 11.72 14.02 -13.36
C SER A 274 10.20 14.13 -13.24
N ILE A 275 9.70 13.82 -12.04
CA ILE A 275 8.29 14.00 -11.66
C ILE A 275 8.19 14.73 -10.32
N SER A 276 7.02 15.27 -10.04
CA SER A 276 6.69 15.93 -8.78
C SER A 276 5.52 15.21 -8.12
N ALA A 277 5.80 14.38 -7.10
CA ALA A 277 4.77 13.77 -6.27
C ALA A 277 4.26 14.81 -5.27
N GLY A 278 2.94 15.00 -5.17
CA GLY A 278 2.36 16.11 -4.41
C GLY A 278 1.51 15.68 -3.21
N LEU A 279 1.54 16.51 -2.16
CA LEU A 279 0.56 16.55 -1.07
C LEU A 279 -0.28 17.81 -1.21
N THR A 280 -1.61 17.69 -1.22
CA THR A 280 -2.50 18.85 -1.28
C THR A 280 -2.32 19.75 -0.05
N LEU A 281 -2.35 21.06 -0.24
CA LEU A 281 -2.24 22.02 0.85
C LEU A 281 -3.61 22.44 1.42
N HIS A 282 -4.74 22.00 0.86
CA HIS A 282 -6.09 22.43 1.23
C HIS A 282 -6.19 23.96 1.51
N LYS A 283 -6.41 24.33 2.79
CA LYS A 283 -6.55 25.72 3.28
C LYS A 283 -5.21 26.43 3.51
N LYS A 284 -4.09 25.73 3.34
CA LYS A 284 -2.71 26.23 3.41
C LYS A 284 -2.28 26.66 4.81
N ASP A 285 -2.98 26.16 5.84
CA ASP A 285 -2.81 26.43 7.27
C ASP A 285 -2.06 25.32 8.02
N GLY A 286 -1.59 24.28 7.32
CA GLY A 286 -0.78 23.23 7.89
C GLY A 286 0.70 23.57 8.01
N ILE A 287 1.39 22.77 8.82
CA ILE A 287 2.82 22.86 9.13
C ILE A 287 3.59 21.85 8.28
N ILE A 288 4.63 22.33 7.62
CA ILE A 288 5.53 21.48 6.82
C ILE A 288 6.71 21.05 7.67
N ALA A 289 7.01 19.76 7.66
CA ALA A 289 8.29 19.22 8.11
C ALA A 289 8.90 18.40 6.99
N LYS A 290 10.23 18.41 6.88
CA LYS A 290 10.93 17.69 5.81
C LYS A 290 12.36 17.33 6.21
N ASN A 291 12.87 16.26 5.63
CA ASN A 291 14.30 16.00 5.52
C ASN A 291 14.65 15.66 4.06
N LYS A 292 15.84 15.08 3.83
CA LYS A 292 16.27 14.67 2.49
C LYS A 292 15.33 13.64 1.82
N ASN A 293 14.70 12.73 2.57
CA ASN A 293 14.03 11.56 2.00
C ASN A 293 12.54 11.44 2.39
N TRP A 294 12.02 12.36 3.20
CA TRP A 294 10.60 12.47 3.47
C TRP A 294 10.14 13.92 3.62
N ILE A 295 8.89 14.17 3.26
CA ILE A 295 8.16 15.41 3.55
C ILE A 295 6.85 15.08 4.25
N SER A 296 6.39 16.01 5.09
CA SER A 296 5.15 15.93 5.84
C SER A 296 4.41 17.26 5.75
N TYR A 297 3.09 17.17 5.67
CA TYR A 297 2.19 18.29 5.82
C TYR A 297 1.12 17.94 6.86
N TRP A 298 1.17 18.60 8.02
CA TRP A 298 0.25 18.37 9.14
C TRP A 298 -0.68 19.55 9.31
N GLU A 299 -1.98 19.34 9.17
CA GLU A 299 -2.97 20.41 9.16
C GLU A 299 -4.11 20.18 10.16
N PRO A 300 -4.71 21.25 10.71
CA PRO A 300 -6.05 21.17 11.25
C PRO A 300 -7.00 20.68 10.16
N PHE A 301 -7.80 19.66 10.45
CA PHE A 301 -8.68 19.06 9.45
C PHE A 301 -10.06 18.79 10.07
N ASP A 302 -11.01 19.65 9.71
CA ASP A 302 -12.34 19.75 10.33
C ASP A 302 -12.28 19.79 11.86
N ASP A 303 -12.81 18.78 12.54
CA ASP A 303 -12.81 18.65 14.00
C ASP A 303 -11.64 17.78 14.53
N SER A 304 -10.59 17.63 13.73
CA SER A 304 -9.42 16.82 14.02
C SER A 304 -8.14 17.39 13.39
N GLU A 305 -7.14 16.54 13.20
CA GLU A 305 -5.85 16.85 12.57
C GLU A 305 -5.47 15.72 11.61
N LEU A 306 -4.85 16.09 10.49
CA LEU A 306 -4.44 15.18 9.44
C LEU A 306 -2.96 15.42 9.08
N GLY A 307 -2.18 14.35 9.05
CA GLY A 307 -0.82 14.33 8.53
C GLY A 307 -0.77 13.65 7.19
N GLN A 308 -0.32 14.33 6.15
CA GLN A 308 0.02 13.74 4.86
C GLN A 308 1.55 13.53 4.80
N GLY A 309 2.01 12.55 4.02
CA GLY A 309 3.44 12.24 3.94
C GLY A 309 3.86 11.59 2.63
N LEU A 310 5.07 11.94 2.20
CA LEU A 310 5.79 11.34 1.08
C LEU A 310 7.17 10.91 1.53
N VAL A 311 7.61 9.71 1.12
CA VAL A 311 8.91 9.13 1.46
C VAL A 311 9.54 8.51 0.20
N THR A 312 10.84 8.66 0.00
CA THR A 312 11.59 8.01 -1.09
C THR A 312 13.02 7.66 -0.65
N THR A 313 13.81 7.07 -1.55
CA THR A 313 15.23 6.82 -1.34
C THR A 313 16.10 7.90 -1.99
N ASP A 314 17.37 7.95 -1.58
CA ASP A 314 18.38 8.85 -2.15
C ASP A 314 18.50 8.73 -3.69
N ALA A 315 18.21 7.55 -4.25
CA ALA A 315 18.28 7.29 -5.68
C ALA A 315 17.32 8.19 -6.49
N TYR A 316 16.13 8.44 -5.96
CA TYR A 316 15.09 9.20 -6.64
C TYR A 316 15.00 10.65 -6.14
N PHE A 317 15.36 10.96 -4.90
CA PHE A 317 15.17 12.32 -4.39
C PHE A 317 15.98 13.39 -5.17
N ILE A 318 15.33 14.55 -5.40
CA ILE A 318 15.97 15.77 -5.90
C ILE A 318 15.86 16.88 -4.85
N ASN A 319 14.64 17.35 -4.59
CA ASN A 319 14.34 18.40 -3.60
C ASN A 319 12.84 18.40 -3.26
N SER A 320 12.40 19.36 -2.46
CA SER A 320 10.99 19.60 -2.14
C SER A 320 10.60 21.05 -2.39
N GLU A 321 9.37 21.30 -2.82
CA GLU A 321 8.87 22.64 -3.13
C GLU A 321 7.47 22.85 -2.55
N LYS A 322 7.28 23.95 -1.80
CA LYS A 322 5.93 24.41 -1.45
C LYS A 322 5.43 25.28 -2.59
N TYR A 323 4.50 24.76 -3.39
CA TYR A 323 3.89 25.47 -4.50
C TYR A 323 2.50 25.99 -4.09
N VAL A 324 2.35 27.32 -4.10
CA VAL A 324 1.10 28.00 -3.73
C VAL A 324 0.62 28.84 -4.90
N THR A 325 -0.66 28.70 -5.23
CA THR A 325 -1.32 29.43 -6.32
C THR A 325 -2.70 29.93 -5.89
N SER A 326 -3.20 30.94 -6.59
CA SER A 326 -4.58 31.43 -6.47
C SER A 326 -5.59 30.52 -7.17
N LYS A 327 -5.14 29.66 -8.10
CA LYS A 327 -5.99 28.67 -8.76
C LYS A 327 -6.51 27.66 -7.73
N LYS A 328 -7.82 27.39 -7.83
CA LYS A 328 -8.52 26.50 -6.91
C LYS A 328 -7.89 25.11 -6.93
N ASP A 329 -7.62 24.57 -5.74
CA ASP A 329 -7.09 23.21 -5.51
C ASP A 329 -5.70 22.91 -6.14
N GLU A 330 -5.00 23.89 -6.72
CA GLU A 330 -3.68 23.64 -7.35
C GLU A 330 -2.47 23.87 -6.43
N SER A 331 -2.69 24.15 -5.14
CA SER A 331 -1.59 24.34 -4.17
C SER A 331 -1.15 23.00 -3.58
N ASN A 332 0.14 22.68 -3.70
CA ASN A 332 0.71 21.39 -3.29
C ASN A 332 2.06 21.58 -2.61
N LEU A 333 2.40 20.68 -1.69
CA LEU A 333 3.77 20.42 -1.29
C LEU A 333 4.32 19.29 -2.18
N TYR A 334 5.25 19.61 -3.06
CA TYR A 334 5.86 18.66 -3.97
C TYR A 334 7.16 18.08 -3.41
N MET A 335 7.36 16.78 -3.62
CA MET A 335 8.65 16.12 -3.64
C MET A 335 9.04 15.88 -5.10
N ASN A 336 10.13 16.51 -5.53
CA ASN A 336 10.66 16.35 -6.88
C ASN A 336 11.58 15.13 -6.92
N LEU A 337 11.32 14.25 -7.87
CA LEU A 337 11.91 12.91 -7.98
C LEU A 337 12.50 12.71 -9.37
N ARG A 338 13.70 12.15 -9.42
CA ARG A 338 14.43 11.78 -10.63
C ARG A 338 13.86 10.50 -11.20
N VAL A 339 13.68 10.46 -12.51
CA VAL A 339 13.39 9.23 -13.26
C VAL A 339 14.69 8.45 -13.46
N VAL A 340 14.73 7.20 -13.02
CA VAL A 340 15.87 6.29 -13.19
C VAL A 340 15.39 5.09 -13.99
N ASN A 341 15.94 4.89 -15.18
CA ASN A 341 15.53 3.81 -16.09
C ASN A 341 14.00 3.78 -16.34
N ASN A 342 13.42 4.94 -16.69
CA ASN A 342 11.97 5.14 -16.90
C ASN A 342 11.10 4.78 -15.68
N LYS A 343 11.69 4.81 -14.47
CA LYS A 343 11.01 4.44 -13.23
C LYS A 343 11.26 5.44 -12.12
N VAL A 344 10.24 5.63 -11.26
CA VAL A 344 10.35 6.33 -9.98
C VAL A 344 9.66 5.52 -8.90
N ILE A 345 10.28 5.37 -7.72
CA ILE A 345 9.66 4.72 -6.57
C ILE A 345 9.56 5.72 -5.40
N TYR A 346 8.36 5.88 -4.86
CA TYR A 346 8.12 6.62 -3.64
C TYR A 346 6.95 5.98 -2.86
N TYR A 347 6.71 6.48 -1.66
CA TYR A 347 5.66 6.03 -0.78
C TYR A 347 4.85 7.23 -0.35
N ALA A 348 3.52 7.13 -0.40
CA ALA A 348 2.63 8.22 -0.05
C ALA A 348 1.47 7.72 0.82
N GLY A 349 1.03 8.54 1.75
CA GLY A 349 -0.11 8.23 2.58
C GLY A 349 -0.33 9.24 3.70
N PHE A 350 -1.11 8.85 4.69
CA PHE A 350 -1.57 9.77 5.72
C PHE A 350 -1.75 9.11 7.09
N GLY A 351 -1.74 9.96 8.12
CA GLY A 351 -2.11 9.64 9.49
C GLY A 351 -3.22 10.57 9.95
N TRP A 352 -4.28 10.03 10.53
CA TRP A 352 -5.42 10.80 11.04
C TRP A 352 -5.50 10.70 12.57
N LYS A 353 -5.55 11.81 13.29
CA LYS A 353 -5.52 11.80 14.75
C LYS A 353 -6.67 10.99 15.38
N LYS A 354 -7.87 11.07 14.81
CA LYS A 354 -9.04 10.28 15.25
C LYS A 354 -8.93 8.77 14.98
N SER A 355 -7.96 8.33 14.19
CA SER A 355 -7.65 6.91 14.05
C SER A 355 -6.94 6.32 15.27
N ASN A 356 -6.42 7.18 16.17
CA ASN A 356 -5.58 6.81 17.31
C ASN A 356 -4.28 6.07 16.95
N GLN A 357 -3.92 6.00 15.66
CA GLN A 357 -2.63 5.44 15.21
C GLN A 357 -1.47 6.38 15.53
N PHE A 358 -1.73 7.70 15.49
CA PHE A 358 -0.79 8.75 15.87
C PHE A 358 -1.51 9.79 16.73
N LYS A 359 -0.97 10.09 17.90
CA LYS A 359 -1.57 11.06 18.83
C LYS A 359 -1.37 12.51 18.39
N ASN A 360 -0.31 12.76 17.63
CA ASN A 360 0.13 14.09 17.25
C ASN A 360 1.08 14.06 16.05
N LYS A 361 1.44 15.26 15.60
CA LYS A 361 2.39 15.53 14.52
C LYS A 361 3.74 14.84 14.72
N GLN A 362 4.27 14.85 15.94
CA GLN A 362 5.60 14.31 16.23
C GLN A 362 5.65 12.79 16.06
N GLU A 363 4.60 12.07 16.46
CA GLU A 363 4.50 10.62 16.24
C GLU A 363 4.40 10.28 14.74
N TRP A 364 3.64 11.07 13.96
CA TRP A 364 3.57 10.93 12.50
C TRP A 364 4.92 11.18 11.82
N GLU A 365 5.59 12.27 12.16
CA GLU A 365 6.92 12.60 11.63
C GLU A 365 7.96 11.54 12.02
N SER A 366 7.86 10.97 13.22
CA SER A 366 8.70 9.86 13.66
C SER A 366 8.46 8.59 12.85
N TYR A 367 7.21 8.30 12.50
CA TYR A 367 6.87 7.21 11.59
C TYR A 367 7.46 7.42 10.19
N LEU A 368 7.31 8.61 9.60
CA LEU A 368 7.91 8.91 8.29
C LEU A 368 9.44 8.79 8.30
N LYS A 369 10.08 9.28 9.37
CA LYS A 369 11.53 9.13 9.56
C LYS A 369 11.92 7.65 9.66
N ALA A 370 11.26 6.87 10.51
CA ALA A 370 11.58 5.45 10.66
C ALA A 370 11.32 4.67 9.37
N PHE A 371 10.26 5.00 8.63
CA PHE A 371 9.96 4.42 7.32
C PHE A 371 11.05 4.75 6.30
N SER A 372 11.49 6.01 6.24
CA SER A 372 12.62 6.46 5.42
C SER A 372 13.90 5.68 5.75
N ASP A 373 14.22 5.50 7.03
CA ASP A 373 15.39 4.75 7.48
C ASP A 373 15.30 3.27 7.03
N LYS A 374 14.11 2.65 7.14
CA LYS A 374 13.85 1.27 6.71
C LYS A 374 14.02 1.06 5.21
N ILE A 375 13.45 1.92 4.37
CA ILE A 375 13.53 1.73 2.91
C ILE A 375 14.92 2.02 2.33
N ASN A 376 15.73 2.86 2.99
CA ASN A 376 17.12 3.09 2.61
C ASN A 376 18.07 2.00 3.13
N THR A 377 17.63 1.20 4.10
CA THR A 377 18.35 0.03 4.62
C THR A 377 17.39 -1.13 4.77
N PRO A 378 16.88 -1.75 3.69
CA PRO A 378 15.86 -2.80 3.78
C PRO A 378 16.38 -4.03 4.54
N LEU A 379 15.47 -4.86 5.04
CA LEU A 379 15.83 -6.17 5.57
C LEU A 379 16.58 -6.99 4.51
N LEU A 380 17.70 -7.59 4.90
CA LEU A 380 18.49 -8.43 4.01
C LEU A 380 17.92 -9.85 4.04
N VAL A 381 17.46 -10.32 2.88
CA VAL A 381 16.93 -11.68 2.67
C VAL A 381 18.03 -12.53 2.05
N LYS A 382 18.40 -13.64 2.69
CA LYS A 382 19.42 -14.56 2.19
C LYS A 382 18.92 -16.00 2.22
N ASN A 383 18.91 -16.63 1.05
CA ASN A 383 18.72 -18.08 0.92
C ASN A 383 19.93 -18.80 1.53
N LEU A 384 19.68 -19.80 2.37
CA LEU A 384 20.69 -20.52 3.14
C LEU A 384 21.11 -21.83 2.50
#